data_AF-A0A957NMZ1-F1
#
_entry.id   AF-A0A957NMZ1-F1
#
_cell.length_a   1.000
_cell.length_b   1.000
_cell.length_c   1.000
_cell.angle_alpha   90.00
_cell.angle_beta   90.00
_cell.angle_gamma   90.00
#
_symmetry.space_group_name_H-M   'P 1'
#
loop_
_entity.id
_entity.type
_entity.pdbx_description
1 polymer ?
#
loop_
_entity_poly.entity_id
_entity_poly.type
_entity_poly.pdbx_seq_one_letter_code
_entity_poly.pdbx_strand_id
1 'polypeptide(L)' 'NSEDPVVLNTLGVEGEHGSAMGLSNDFCYQVVKQVGNYGEIFNRNLGPDTQFNLSRGINALWTEGGLMYSPPFR' A
#
# COMPACT_ATOMS: atom_id res chain seq x y z
N ASN A 1 13.28 -10.26 8.78
CA ASN A 1 12.84 -8.92 9.22
C ASN A 1 13.60 -7.87 8.42
N SER A 2 12.96 -6.75 8.08
CA SER A 2 13.58 -5.65 7.32
C SER A 2 14.44 -4.76 8.22
N GLU A 3 15.45 -4.10 7.66
CA GLU A 3 16.28 -3.08 8.34
C GLU A 3 16.00 -1.67 7.83
N ASP A 4 15.09 -1.50 6.85
CA ASP A 4 14.76 -0.20 6.27
C ASP A 4 13.87 0.61 7.23
N PRO A 5 14.32 1.78 7.73
CA PRO A 5 13.54 2.62 8.64
C PRO A 5 12.17 3.01 8.08
N VAL A 6 12.03 3.19 6.76
CA VAL A 6 10.75 3.53 6.13
C VAL A 6 9.78 2.37 6.27
N VAL A 7 10.24 1.14 6.07
CA VAL A 7 9.42 -0.07 6.23
C VAL A 7 9.04 -0.26 7.70
N LEU A 8 9.98 -0.07 8.63
CA LEU A 8 9.74 -0.20 10.06
C LEU A 8 8.72 0.83 10.57
N ASN A 9 8.84 2.10 10.15
CA ASN A 9 7.88 3.16 10.48
C ASN A 9 6.51 2.90 9.85
N THR A 10 6.48 2.50 8.58
CA THR A 10 5.21 2.24 7.87
C THR A 10 4.46 1.08 8.52
N LEU A 11 5.14 0.03 8.94
CA LEU A 11 4.52 -1.15 9.58
C LEU A 11 4.22 -0.94 11.07
N GLY A 12 4.57 0.20 11.65
CA GLY A 12 4.33 0.51 13.06
C GLY A 12 5.26 -0.24 14.03
N VAL A 13 6.41 -0.72 13.55
CA VAL A 13 7.47 -1.31 14.38
C VAL A 13 8.25 -0.20 15.09
N GLU A 14 8.43 0.93 14.39
CA GLU A 14 9.01 2.16 14.91
C GLU A 14 8.04 3.32 14.66
N GLY A 15 8.16 4.40 15.44
CA GLY A 15 7.32 5.59 15.31
C GLY A 15 5.89 5.45 15.89
N GLU A 16 5.13 6.55 15.81
CA GLU A 16 3.77 6.67 16.38
C GLU A 16 2.72 7.17 15.37
N HIS A 17 2.92 6.89 14.07
CA HIS A 17 2.02 7.38 13.02
C HIS A 17 0.58 6.89 13.20
N GLY A 18 0.37 5.62 13.54
CA GLY A 18 -0.97 5.09 13.79
C GLY A 18 -1.64 5.79 14.97
N SER A 19 -0.93 5.90 16.11
CA SER A 19 -1.41 6.60 17.30
C SER A 19 -1.75 8.07 17.04
N ALA A 20 -0.93 8.77 16.24
CA ALA A 20 -1.20 10.16 15.84
C ALA A 20 -2.52 10.31 15.02
N MET A 21 -2.93 9.25 14.34
CA MET A 21 -4.20 9.17 13.61
C MET A 21 -5.35 8.56 14.45
N GLY A 22 -5.12 8.25 15.73
CA GLY A 22 -6.10 7.58 16.60
C GLY A 22 -6.33 6.11 16.25
N LEU A 23 -5.40 5.48 15.53
CA LEU A 23 -5.41 4.08 15.14
C LEU A 23 -4.35 3.30 15.93
N SER A 24 -4.39 1.97 15.84
CA SER A 24 -3.27 1.15 16.31
C SER A 24 -2.02 1.44 15.48
N ASN A 25 -0.84 1.46 16.09
CA ASN A 25 0.42 1.69 15.36
C ASN A 25 0.64 0.68 14.24
N ASP A 26 0.19 -0.57 14.42
CA ASP A 26 0.31 -1.64 13.43
C ASP A 26 -0.79 -1.60 12.33
N PHE A 27 -1.59 -0.54 12.22
CA PHE A 27 -2.74 -0.52 11.31
C PHE A 27 -2.35 -0.79 9.84
N CYS A 28 -1.22 -0.27 9.36
CA CYS A 28 -0.72 -0.53 8.01
C CYS A 28 -0.43 -2.02 7.81
N TYR A 29 0.22 -2.67 8.80
CA TYR A 29 0.45 -4.10 8.77
C TYR A 29 -0.87 -4.86 8.71
N GLN A 30 -1.86 -4.47 9.51
CA GLN A 30 -3.19 -5.08 9.51
C GLN A 30 -3.90 -4.93 8.16
N VAL A 31 -3.85 -3.74 7.54
CA VAL A 31 -4.45 -3.49 6.22
C VAL A 31 -3.80 -4.38 5.16
N VAL A 32 -2.47 -4.37 5.04
CA VAL A 32 -1.77 -5.18 4.04
C VAL A 32 -2.03 -6.67 4.28
N LYS A 33 -2.06 -7.12 5.53
CA LYS A 33 -2.37 -8.51 5.88
C LYS A 33 -3.79 -8.93 5.51
N GLN A 34 -4.77 -8.05 5.63
CA GLN A 34 -6.17 -8.37 5.41
C GLN A 34 -6.58 -8.28 3.93
N VAL A 35 -6.15 -7.23 3.23
CA VAL A 35 -6.62 -6.94 1.86
C VAL A 35 -5.52 -6.98 0.79
N GLY A 36 -4.25 -6.98 1.20
CA GLY A 36 -3.10 -6.84 0.31
C GLY A 36 -2.77 -5.37 0.00
N ASN A 37 -1.69 -5.17 -0.73
CA ASN A 37 -1.32 -3.86 -1.26
C ASN A 37 -2.20 -3.47 -2.47
N TYR A 38 -2.08 -2.21 -2.90
CA TYR A 38 -2.87 -1.66 -4.01
C TYR A 38 -2.80 -2.52 -5.28
N GLY A 39 -1.62 -3.01 -5.64
CA GLY A 39 -1.42 -3.80 -6.85
C GLY A 39 -2.12 -5.16 -6.80
N GLU A 40 -2.12 -5.79 -5.63
CA GLU A 40 -2.83 -7.06 -5.37
C GLU A 40 -4.34 -6.87 -5.45
N ILE A 41 -4.86 -5.79 -4.82
CA ILE A 41 -6.28 -5.45 -4.85
C ILE A 41 -6.73 -5.18 -6.29
N PHE A 42 -5.98 -4.36 -7.05
CA PHE A 42 -6.34 -4.09 -8.43
C PHE A 42 -6.32 -5.37 -9.27
N ASN A 43 -5.26 -6.18 -9.17
CA ASN A 43 -5.14 -7.41 -9.96
C ASN A 43 -6.30 -8.38 -9.70
N ARG A 44 -6.69 -8.55 -8.44
CA ARG A 44 -7.77 -9.46 -8.05
C ARG A 44 -9.16 -8.99 -8.50
N ASN A 45 -9.38 -7.69 -8.64
CA ASN A 45 -10.73 -7.14 -8.90
C ASN A 45 -10.93 -6.61 -10.32
N LEU A 46 -9.89 -6.06 -10.94
CA LEU A 46 -9.96 -5.34 -12.21
C LEU A 46 -8.89 -5.76 -13.22
N GLY A 47 -7.86 -6.46 -12.77
CA GLY A 47 -6.70 -6.80 -13.58
C GLY A 47 -6.97 -7.76 -14.74
N PRO A 48 -5.91 -8.15 -15.45
CA PRO A 48 -6.01 -9.00 -16.64
C PRO A 48 -6.71 -10.33 -16.40
N ASP A 49 -6.57 -10.88 -15.19
CA ASP A 49 -7.14 -12.17 -14.80
C ASP A 49 -8.63 -12.06 -14.37
N THR A 50 -9.25 -10.89 -14.52
CA THR A 50 -10.66 -10.66 -14.20
C THR A 50 -11.50 -10.46 -15.46
N GLN A 51 -12.82 -10.56 -15.33
CA GLN A 51 -13.76 -10.28 -16.41
C GLN A 51 -13.61 -8.88 -17.05
N PHE A 52 -13.02 -7.94 -16.32
CA PHE A 52 -12.81 -6.57 -16.81
C PHE A 52 -11.54 -6.44 -17.65
N ASN A 53 -10.54 -7.31 -17.42
CA ASN A 53 -9.28 -7.37 -18.15
C ASN A 53 -8.63 -5.98 -18.36
N LEU A 54 -8.60 -5.15 -17.32
CA LEU A 54 -8.05 -3.81 -17.41
C LEU A 54 -6.54 -3.83 -17.20
N SER A 55 -5.83 -3.15 -18.09
CA SER A 55 -4.45 -2.76 -17.84
C SER A 55 -4.40 -1.65 -16.80
N ARG A 56 -3.26 -1.51 -16.09
CA ARG A 56 -3.10 -0.49 -15.05
C ARG A 56 -3.31 0.94 -15.59
N GLY A 57 -2.73 1.27 -16.76
CA GLY A 57 -2.87 2.59 -17.37
C GLY A 57 -2.58 3.72 -16.37
N ILE A 58 -3.50 4.66 -16.23
CA ILE A 58 -3.39 5.78 -15.27
C ILE A 58 -3.34 5.32 -13.79
N ASN A 59 -3.79 4.11 -13.49
CA ASN A 59 -3.76 3.52 -12.15
C ASN A 59 -2.40 2.85 -11.84
N ALA A 60 -1.43 2.88 -12.76
CA ALA A 60 -0.06 2.46 -12.44
C ALA A 60 0.58 3.39 -11.41
N LEU A 61 1.67 2.94 -10.80
CA LEU A 61 2.48 3.82 -9.95
C LEU A 61 3.02 4.99 -10.77
N TRP A 62 3.21 6.13 -10.11
CA TRP A 62 3.77 7.32 -10.76
C TRP A 62 5.15 7.07 -11.39
N THR A 63 5.96 6.18 -10.80
CA THR A 63 7.26 5.73 -11.34
C THR A 63 7.13 4.83 -12.57
N GLU A 64 5.95 4.26 -12.79
CA GLU A 64 5.63 3.36 -13.90
C GLU A 64 4.76 4.04 -14.97
N GLY A 65 4.69 5.38 -14.96
CA GLY A 65 3.93 6.17 -15.94
C GLY A 65 2.45 6.33 -15.63
N GLY A 66 1.99 5.92 -14.44
CA GLY A 66 0.64 6.20 -13.95
C GLY A 66 0.57 7.45 -13.06
N LEU A 67 -0.53 7.60 -12.35
CA LEU A 67 -0.80 8.75 -11.47
C LEU A 67 -0.88 8.37 -9.99
N MET A 68 -0.76 7.08 -9.65
CA MET A 68 -0.83 6.64 -8.26
C MET A 68 0.47 6.99 -7.52
N TYR A 69 0.37 7.97 -6.63
CA TYR A 69 1.44 8.42 -5.75
C TYR A 69 0.98 8.34 -4.29
N SER A 70 1.73 7.60 -3.46
CA SER A 70 1.57 7.66 -2.01
C SER A 70 2.52 8.73 -1.46
N PRO A 71 2.02 9.73 -0.72
CA PRO A 71 2.89 10.59 0.07
C PRO A 71 3.80 9.74 0.98
N PRO A 72 5.04 10.21 1.24
CA PRO A 72 5.96 9.51 2.10
C PRO A 72 5.46 9.54 3.55
N PHE A 73 5.48 8.39 4.23
CA PHE A 73 5.28 8.29 5.67
C PHE A 73 6.54 8.80 6.37
N ARG A 74 6.50 10.05 6.82
CA ARG A 74 7.55 10.76 7.58
C ARG A 74 6.92 11.68 8.60
#